data_AF-A0A4Q5SBJ8-F1
#
_entry.id   AF-A0A4Q5SBJ8-F1
#
_cell.length_a   1.000
_cell.length_b   1.000
_cell.length_c   1.000
_cell.angle_alpha   90.00
_cell.angle_beta   90.00
_cell.angle_gamma   90.00
#
_symmetry.space_group_name_H-M   'P 1'
#
loop_
_entity.id
_entity.type
_entity.pdbx_description
1 polymer ?
#
loop_
_entity_poly.entity_id
_entity_poly.type
_entity_poly.pdbx_seq_one_letter_code
_entity_poly.pdbx_strand_id
1 'polypeptide(L)'
;MSAVAQPDGLACLIGIASWKRRRVRTMLRNAHGPALARDPARAVAMARAQGGAIGCWATRTPPGLERAARDADVPLWWIEDGFLRSAGLGAALVQPCSLTLDSRRPHYDPTGPSDLEELLQNARFDAAMLARAEALIALLRSARLTKYNLAGEALTLPQGRRIVLVPGQVETDQSVLLGN
;
A
#
# COMPACT_ATOMS: atom_id res chain seq x y z
N MET A 1 -15.04 7.01 16.10
CA MET A 1 -14.14 5.95 15.59
C MET A 1 -14.65 5.50 14.23
N SER A 2 -14.18 6.12 13.14
CA SER A 2 -14.30 5.48 11.82
C SER A 2 -13.09 4.59 11.70
N ALA A 3 -13.23 3.33 12.09
CA ALA A 3 -12.21 2.34 11.79
C ALA A 3 -12.08 2.31 10.27
N VAL A 4 -10.88 2.59 9.76
CA VAL A 4 -10.51 2.12 8.42
C VAL A 4 -10.90 0.65 8.41
N ALA A 5 -11.88 0.28 7.58
CA ALA A 5 -12.35 -1.09 7.52
C ALA A 5 -11.12 -1.96 7.29
N GLN A 6 -10.75 -2.76 8.29
CA GLN A 6 -9.79 -3.81 8.04
C GLN A 6 -10.58 -4.92 7.36
N PRO A 7 -10.04 -5.57 6.31
CA PRO A 7 -10.74 -6.67 5.68
C PRO A 7 -11.16 -7.67 6.75
N ASP A 8 -12.45 -8.00 6.80
CA ASP A 8 -12.95 -9.18 7.49
C ASP A 8 -12.25 -10.39 6.85
N GLY A 9 -11.10 -10.77 7.42
CA GLY A 9 -10.25 -11.88 6.99
C GLY A 9 -9.87 -11.88 5.50
N LEU A 10 -8.65 -11.44 5.17
CA LEU A 10 -8.04 -11.86 3.90
C LEU A 10 -7.88 -13.38 3.93
N ALA A 11 -8.57 -14.09 3.03
CA ALA A 11 -8.52 -15.55 2.91
C ALA A 11 -7.27 -16.01 2.14
N CYS A 12 -6.89 -15.23 1.13
CA CYS A 12 -5.70 -15.49 0.32
C CYS A 12 -5.05 -14.22 -0.21
N LEU A 13 -3.78 -14.35 -0.58
CA LEU A 13 -3.01 -13.34 -1.30
C LEU A 13 -2.63 -13.82 -2.68
N ILE A 14 -2.57 -12.90 -3.64
CA ILE A 14 -2.10 -13.12 -4.99
C ILE A 14 -1.21 -11.95 -5.45
N GLY A 15 -0.35 -12.19 -6.44
CA GLY A 15 0.57 -11.15 -6.95
C GLY A 15 1.78 -10.86 -6.04
N ILE A 16 1.91 -11.51 -4.87
CA ILE A 16 3.02 -11.25 -3.94
C ILE A 16 4.34 -11.88 -4.43
N ALA A 17 5.36 -11.04 -4.64
CA ALA A 17 6.71 -11.48 -4.96
C ALA A 17 7.25 -12.45 -3.91
N SER A 18 7.94 -13.52 -4.35
CA SER A 18 8.35 -14.65 -3.50
C SER A 18 9.04 -14.22 -2.20
N TRP A 19 9.98 -13.30 -2.31
CA TRP A 19 10.78 -12.78 -1.20
C TRP A 19 9.98 -11.92 -0.21
N LYS A 20 8.86 -11.30 -0.62
CA LYS A 20 7.97 -10.52 0.27
C LYS A 20 6.96 -11.38 1.04
N ARG A 21 6.66 -12.59 0.53
CA ARG A 21 5.55 -13.44 1.01
C ARG A 21 5.55 -13.63 2.52
N ARG A 22 6.69 -14.01 3.10
CA ARG A 22 6.78 -14.26 4.54
C ARG A 22 6.40 -13.01 5.35
N ARG A 23 7.03 -11.87 5.03
CA ARG A 23 6.82 -10.62 5.77
C ARG A 23 5.40 -10.10 5.63
N VAL A 24 4.87 -10.04 4.40
CA VAL A 24 3.50 -9.58 4.14
C VAL A 24 2.49 -10.43 4.90
N ARG A 25 2.63 -11.76 4.86
CA ARG A 25 1.76 -12.68 5.59
C ARG A 25 1.80 -12.46 7.10
N THR A 26 2.97 -12.15 7.69
CA THR A 26 3.08 -11.83 9.12
C THR A 26 2.41 -10.51 9.49
N MET A 27 2.37 -9.53 8.59
CA MET A 27 1.77 -8.22 8.85
C MET A 27 0.24 -8.26 8.81
N LEU A 28 -0.35 -9.15 8.02
CA LEU A 28 -1.80 -9.24 7.77
C LEU A 28 -2.52 -10.17 8.76
N ARG A 29 -2.35 -9.87 10.06
CA ARG A 29 -2.93 -10.53 11.27
C ARG A 29 -3.90 -11.69 11.00
N ASN A 30 -3.35 -12.90 10.94
CA ASN A 30 -4.01 -14.16 11.30
C ASN A 30 -2.90 -15.15 11.75
N ALA A 31 -3.24 -16.14 12.57
CA ALA A 31 -2.26 -17.01 13.25
C ALA A 31 -1.24 -17.72 12.32
N HIS A 32 -1.53 -17.80 11.01
CA HIS A 32 -0.69 -18.43 10.00
C HIS A 32 -0.39 -17.58 8.75
N GLY A 33 -0.88 -16.34 8.65
CA GLY A 33 -0.84 -15.57 7.39
C GLY A 33 -1.88 -16.08 6.37
N PRO A 34 -2.59 -15.21 5.61
CA PRO A 34 -3.43 -15.64 4.49
C PRO A 34 -2.67 -16.57 3.54
N ALA A 35 -3.37 -17.56 2.98
CA ALA A 35 -2.74 -18.51 2.05
C ALA A 35 -2.39 -17.82 0.73
N LEU A 36 -1.59 -18.45 -0.13
CA LEU A 36 -1.13 -17.87 -1.40
C LEU A 36 -1.82 -18.55 -2.58
N ALA A 37 -2.54 -17.78 -3.38
CA ALA A 37 -3.09 -18.23 -4.65
C ALA A 37 -2.07 -18.03 -5.78
N ARG A 38 -2.11 -18.93 -6.77
CA ARG A 38 -1.21 -18.89 -7.94
C ARG A 38 -1.87 -18.25 -9.16
N ASP A 39 -3.19 -18.26 -9.20
CA ASP A 39 -4.02 -17.80 -10.31
C ASP A 39 -5.38 -17.27 -9.79
N PRO A 40 -6.12 -16.50 -10.61
CA PRO A 40 -7.43 -15.95 -10.24
C PRO A 40 -8.47 -16.99 -9.80
N ALA A 41 -8.58 -18.11 -10.50
CA ALA A 41 -9.60 -19.12 -10.20
C ALA A 41 -9.37 -19.73 -8.81
N ARG A 42 -8.11 -20.00 -8.47
CA ARG A 42 -7.74 -20.50 -7.15
C ARG A 42 -7.96 -19.45 -6.06
N ALA A 43 -7.66 -18.17 -6.33
CA ALA A 43 -7.91 -17.09 -5.38
C ALA A 43 -9.40 -16.98 -5.02
N VAL A 44 -10.27 -16.97 -6.04
CA VAL A 44 -11.73 -16.96 -5.87
C VAL A 44 -12.21 -18.18 -5.09
N ALA A 45 -11.76 -19.38 -5.44
CA ALA A 45 -12.15 -20.60 -4.73
C ALA A 45 -11.76 -20.58 -3.25
N MET A 46 -10.56 -20.08 -2.93
CA MET A 46 -10.08 -19.98 -1.54
C MET A 46 -10.86 -18.94 -0.74
N ALA A 47 -11.15 -17.79 -1.35
CA ALA A 47 -11.93 -16.73 -0.73
C ALA A 47 -13.36 -17.19 -0.42
N ARG A 48 -14.04 -17.82 -1.37
CA ARG A 48 -15.39 -18.38 -1.17
C ARG A 48 -15.43 -19.46 -0.10
N ALA A 49 -14.45 -20.37 -0.10
CA ALA A 49 -14.40 -21.45 0.88
C ALA A 49 -14.23 -20.96 2.33
N GLN A 50 -13.62 -19.80 2.53
CA GLN A 50 -13.36 -19.21 3.85
C GLN A 50 -14.33 -18.07 4.20
N GLY A 51 -15.21 -17.67 3.28
CA GLY A 51 -16.04 -16.48 3.44
C GLY A 51 -15.24 -15.19 3.63
N GLY A 52 -14.07 -15.08 2.99
CA GLY A 52 -13.14 -13.96 3.15
C GLY A 52 -12.77 -13.29 1.84
N ALA A 53 -11.82 -12.38 1.89
CA ALA A 53 -11.43 -11.55 0.75
C ALA A 53 -10.11 -11.99 0.08
N ILE A 54 -9.90 -11.55 -1.17
CA ILE A 54 -8.63 -11.70 -1.89
C ILE A 54 -7.79 -10.43 -1.66
N GLY A 55 -6.54 -10.59 -1.23
CA GLY A 55 -5.56 -9.51 -1.23
C GLY A 55 -4.63 -9.60 -2.45
N CYS A 56 -4.61 -8.59 -3.31
CA CYS A 56 -3.78 -8.55 -4.50
C CYS A 56 -2.71 -7.47 -4.39
N TRP A 57 -1.45 -7.79 -4.69
CA TRP A 57 -0.44 -6.75 -4.89
C TRP A 57 -0.75 -5.97 -6.17
N ALA A 58 -1.09 -4.68 -6.06
CA ALA A 58 -1.77 -3.94 -7.13
C ALA A 58 -0.94 -3.89 -8.43
N THR A 59 0.35 -3.57 -8.31
CA THR A 59 1.32 -3.57 -9.43
C THR A 59 1.59 -4.95 -10.05
N ARG A 60 1.05 -6.04 -9.49
CA ARG A 60 1.26 -7.43 -9.94
C ARG A 60 -0.05 -8.20 -10.09
N THR A 61 -1.12 -7.49 -10.46
CA THR A 61 -2.45 -8.04 -10.68
C THR A 61 -2.45 -9.01 -11.86
N PRO A 62 -2.79 -10.30 -11.65
CA PRO A 62 -2.91 -11.25 -12.75
C PRO A 62 -4.07 -10.89 -13.68
N PRO A 63 -3.93 -11.11 -15.00
CA PRO A 63 -5.01 -10.90 -15.95
C PRO A 63 -6.30 -11.63 -15.54
N GLY A 64 -7.43 -10.94 -15.62
CA GLY A 64 -8.74 -11.51 -15.32
C GLY A 64 -9.08 -11.64 -13.83
N LEU A 65 -8.18 -11.27 -12.89
CA LEU A 65 -8.46 -11.35 -11.45
C LEU A 65 -9.69 -10.52 -11.05
N GLU A 66 -9.75 -9.26 -11.47
CA GLU A 66 -10.86 -8.36 -11.12
C GLU A 66 -12.20 -8.89 -11.64
N ARG A 67 -12.22 -9.35 -12.89
CA ARG A 67 -13.41 -9.94 -13.50
C ARG A 67 -13.83 -11.21 -12.75
N ALA A 68 -12.89 -12.09 -12.44
CA ALA A 68 -13.17 -13.34 -11.72
C ALA A 68 -13.69 -13.07 -10.29
N ALA A 69 -13.13 -12.10 -9.58
CA ALA A 69 -13.59 -11.69 -8.25
C ALA A 69 -15.01 -11.10 -8.31
N ARG A 70 -15.27 -10.21 -9.28
CA ARG A 70 -16.59 -9.60 -9.51
C ARG A 70 -17.65 -10.63 -9.87
N ASP A 71 -17.38 -11.50 -10.84
CA ASP A 71 -18.32 -12.54 -11.31
C ASP A 71 -18.69 -13.52 -10.18
N ALA A 72 -17.81 -13.70 -9.20
CA ALA A 72 -17.99 -14.60 -8.08
C ALA A 72 -18.46 -13.91 -6.79
N ASP A 73 -18.72 -12.61 -6.82
CA ASP A 73 -19.07 -11.77 -5.67
C ASP A 73 -18.08 -11.90 -4.49
N VAL A 74 -16.79 -11.89 -4.81
CA VAL A 74 -15.69 -12.00 -3.84
C VAL A 74 -15.02 -10.63 -3.65
N PRO A 75 -14.88 -10.12 -2.41
CA PRO A 75 -14.18 -8.87 -2.16
C PRO A 75 -12.70 -8.94 -2.57
N LEU A 76 -12.23 -7.88 -3.24
CA LEU A 76 -10.84 -7.72 -3.67
C LEU A 76 -10.23 -6.50 -2.97
N TRP A 77 -9.05 -6.69 -2.38
CA TRP A 77 -8.28 -5.64 -1.70
C TRP A 77 -6.94 -5.45 -2.40
N TRP A 78 -6.52 -4.21 -2.52
CA TRP A 78 -5.27 -3.78 -3.12
C TRP A 78 -4.21 -3.59 -2.05
N ILE A 79 -3.10 -4.29 -2.20
CA ILE A 79 -1.96 -4.25 -1.30
C ILE A 79 -0.81 -3.53 -1.98
N GLU A 80 -0.24 -2.54 -1.29
CA GLU A 80 0.98 -1.87 -1.72
C GLU A 80 1.94 -1.62 -0.54
N ASP A 81 3.17 -1.20 -0.88
CA ASP A 81 4.14 -0.78 0.13
C ASP A 81 3.63 0.49 0.85
N GLY A 82 3.68 0.52 2.19
CA GLY A 82 3.24 1.68 2.95
C GLY A 82 4.17 2.90 2.81
N PHE A 83 3.67 4.08 3.20
CA PHE A 83 4.40 5.35 3.09
C PHE A 83 5.73 5.37 3.88
N LEU A 84 5.81 4.63 4.99
CA LEU A 84 7.05 4.31 5.69
C LEU A 84 7.38 2.84 5.45
N ARG A 85 8.37 2.55 4.60
CA ARG A 85 8.55 1.19 4.09
C ARG A 85 9.69 0.45 4.78
N SER A 86 10.89 1.01 4.83
CA SER A 86 12.09 0.26 5.27
C SER A 86 13.31 1.17 5.47
N ALA A 87 14.36 0.64 6.09
CA ALA A 87 15.72 1.20 6.01
C ALA A 87 16.49 0.46 4.90
N GLY A 88 16.42 0.99 3.69
CA GLY A 88 16.92 0.40 2.45
C GLY A 88 15.83 0.16 1.41
N LEU A 89 16.25 -0.12 0.18
CA LEU A 89 15.38 -0.24 -0.99
C LEU A 89 14.74 -1.63 -1.12
N GLY A 90 13.53 -1.67 -1.69
CA GLY A 90 12.89 -2.92 -2.10
C GLY A 90 13.65 -3.67 -3.19
N ALA A 91 14.37 -2.94 -4.06
CA ALA A 91 15.26 -3.52 -5.07
C ALA A 91 16.41 -4.33 -4.45
N ALA A 92 16.84 -3.97 -3.23
CA ALA A 92 17.82 -4.71 -2.43
C ALA A 92 17.17 -5.79 -1.54
N LEU A 93 15.93 -6.20 -1.85
CA LEU A 93 15.14 -7.20 -1.12
C LEU A 93 14.90 -6.86 0.37
N VAL A 94 14.98 -5.58 0.73
CA VAL A 94 14.67 -5.12 2.09
C VAL A 94 13.16 -5.23 2.35
N GLN A 95 12.83 -5.95 3.42
CA GLN A 95 11.48 -6.28 3.82
C GLN A 95 10.70 -5.04 4.28
N PRO A 96 9.41 -4.91 3.92
CA PRO A 96 8.59 -3.77 4.34
C PRO A 96 8.22 -3.83 5.83
N CYS A 97 8.06 -2.67 6.47
CA CYS A 97 7.56 -2.50 7.83
C CYS A 97 6.12 -2.00 7.90
N SER A 98 5.57 -1.43 6.82
CA SER A 98 4.16 -1.10 6.70
C SER A 98 3.63 -1.41 5.28
N LEU A 99 2.31 -1.56 5.17
CA LEU A 99 1.57 -1.83 3.94
C LEU A 99 0.36 -0.88 3.87
N THR A 100 -0.09 -0.56 2.66
CA THR A 100 -1.45 -0.04 2.44
C THR A 100 -2.39 -1.18 2.06
N LEU A 101 -3.66 -1.02 2.41
CA LEU A 101 -4.75 -1.93 2.08
C LEU A 101 -5.94 -1.08 1.66
N ASP A 102 -6.30 -1.13 0.38
CA ASP A 102 -7.41 -0.35 -0.17
C ASP A 102 -8.48 -1.31 -0.75
N SER A 103 -9.73 -1.14 -0.37
CA SER A 103 -10.88 -1.94 -0.83
C SER A 103 -11.48 -1.44 -2.15
N ARG A 104 -11.35 -0.15 -2.45
CA ARG A 104 -11.81 0.45 -3.72
C ARG A 104 -10.73 0.37 -4.79
N ARG A 105 -9.67 1.17 -4.64
CA ARG A 105 -8.58 1.33 -5.60
C ARG A 105 -7.28 1.70 -4.89
N PRO A 106 -6.10 1.37 -5.45
CA PRO A 106 -4.84 1.88 -4.94
C PRO A 106 -4.84 3.42 -4.90
N HIS A 107 -4.30 4.01 -3.84
CA HIS A 107 -4.26 5.47 -3.63
C HIS A 107 -3.61 6.32 -4.75
N TYR A 108 -2.88 5.70 -5.68
CA TYR A 108 -2.25 6.39 -6.81
C TYR A 108 -3.05 6.30 -8.12
N ASP A 109 -4.17 5.57 -8.14
CA ASP A 109 -5.02 5.38 -9.32
C ASP A 109 -6.17 6.40 -9.30
N PRO A 110 -6.13 7.47 -10.12
CA PRO A 110 -7.15 8.52 -10.11
C PRO A 110 -8.38 8.17 -10.95
N THR A 111 -8.47 6.96 -11.53
CA THR A 111 -9.59 6.58 -12.42
C THR A 111 -10.90 6.33 -11.67
N GLY A 112 -10.88 6.45 -10.34
CA GLY A 112 -12.05 6.44 -9.47
C GLY A 112 -11.64 6.66 -8.01
N PRO A 113 -12.60 6.77 -7.08
CA PRO A 113 -12.30 7.05 -5.69
C PRO A 113 -11.54 5.91 -5.03
N SER A 114 -10.44 6.23 -4.37
CA SER A 114 -9.69 5.36 -3.45
C SER A 114 -10.24 5.44 -2.01
N ASP A 115 -9.86 4.48 -1.17
CA ASP A 115 -10.21 4.53 0.26
C ASP A 115 -9.55 5.70 0.98
N LEU A 116 -8.35 6.11 0.52
CA LEU A 116 -7.67 7.28 1.04
C LEU A 116 -8.44 8.57 0.71
N GLU A 117 -8.93 8.72 -0.52
CA GLU A 117 -9.75 9.88 -0.90
C GLU A 117 -11.06 9.94 -0.11
N GLU A 118 -11.74 8.80 0.03
CA GLU A 118 -12.94 8.69 0.85
C GLU A 118 -12.67 9.09 2.31
N LEU A 119 -11.57 8.59 2.89
CA LEU A 119 -11.14 8.94 4.24
C LEU A 119 -10.91 10.46 4.37
N LEU A 120 -10.18 11.06 3.44
CA LEU A 120 -9.82 12.48 3.50
C LEU A 120 -11.04 13.40 3.28
N GLN A 121 -12.00 12.98 2.47
CA GLN A 121 -13.21 13.78 2.18
C GLN A 121 -14.24 13.69 3.31
N ASN A 122 -14.43 12.50 3.88
CA ASN A 122 -15.62 12.22 4.68
C ASN A 122 -15.33 11.90 6.16
N ALA A 123 -14.09 11.59 6.53
CA ALA A 123 -13.77 11.28 7.92
C ALA A 123 -13.73 12.53 8.80
N ARG A 124 -14.23 12.39 10.03
CA ARG A 124 -14.02 13.37 11.11
C ARG A 124 -12.82 12.94 11.95
N PHE A 125 -11.83 13.80 12.06
CA PHE A 125 -10.64 13.58 12.88
C PHE A 125 -10.83 14.26 14.25
N ASP A 126 -10.81 13.47 15.32
CA ASP A 126 -10.90 14.01 16.68
C ASP A 126 -9.59 14.66 17.13
N ALA A 127 -9.66 15.46 18.20
CA ALA A 127 -8.51 16.19 18.72
C ALA A 127 -7.34 15.27 19.12
N ALA A 128 -7.64 14.06 19.62
CA ALA A 128 -6.62 13.09 20.01
C ALA A 128 -5.88 12.54 18.78
N MET A 129 -6.58 12.27 17.68
CA MET A 129 -6.00 11.85 16.42
C MET A 129 -5.17 12.96 15.79
N LEU A 130 -5.64 14.21 15.80
CA LEU A 130 -4.89 15.37 15.29
C LEU A 130 -3.61 15.59 16.10
N ALA A 131 -3.68 15.55 17.44
CA ALA A 131 -2.49 15.65 18.30
C ALA A 131 -1.47 14.52 18.04
N ARG A 132 -1.96 13.29 17.81
CA ARG A 132 -1.10 12.16 17.42
C ARG A 132 -0.46 12.37 16.03
N ALA A 133 -1.20 12.92 15.07
CA ALA A 133 -0.68 13.22 13.74
C ALA A 133 0.40 14.30 13.78
N GLU A 134 0.20 15.36 14.56
CA GLU A 134 1.20 16.43 14.78
C GLU A 134 2.49 15.86 15.39
N ALA A 135 2.37 15.05 16.45
CA ALA A 135 3.52 14.38 17.07
C ALA A 135 4.26 13.46 16.09
N LEU A 136 3.52 12.72 15.24
CA LEU A 136 4.10 11.88 14.21
C LEU A 136 4.85 12.70 13.16
N ILE A 137 4.27 13.79 12.65
CA ILE A 137 4.93 14.67 11.68
C ILE A 137 6.21 15.27 12.27
N ALA A 138 6.17 15.72 13.53
CA ALA A 138 7.34 16.24 14.22
C ALA A 138 8.46 15.19 14.31
N LEU A 139 8.11 13.95 14.67
CA LEU A 139 9.06 12.83 14.73
C LEU A 139 9.65 12.51 13.35
N LEU A 140 8.83 12.43 12.30
CA LEU A 140 9.30 12.15 10.94
C LEU A 140 10.31 13.20 10.48
N ARG A 141 10.06 14.48 10.77
CA ARG A 141 10.95 15.59 10.40
C ARG A 141 12.24 15.57 11.21
N SER A 142 12.17 15.40 12.54
CA SER A 142 13.36 15.44 13.40
C SER A 142 14.30 14.27 13.12
N ALA A 143 13.75 13.08 12.87
CA ALA A 143 14.51 11.90 12.51
C ALA A 143 14.84 11.79 11.00
N ARG A 144 14.39 12.76 10.18
CA ARG A 144 14.56 12.78 8.72
C ARG A 144 14.12 11.47 8.04
N LEU A 145 13.02 10.90 8.51
CA LEU A 145 12.50 9.64 8.02
C LEU A 145 11.86 9.81 6.64
N THR A 146 12.11 8.86 5.76
CA THR A 146 11.54 8.79 4.40
C THR A 146 11.02 7.38 4.12
N LYS A 147 10.45 7.14 2.94
CA LYS A 147 9.96 5.80 2.56
C LYS A 147 11.03 4.72 2.73
N TYR A 148 12.28 5.02 2.34
CA TYR A 148 13.40 4.06 2.33
C TYR A 148 14.52 4.38 3.32
N ASN A 149 14.46 5.51 4.04
CA ASN A 149 15.45 5.95 5.04
C ASN A 149 16.91 5.79 4.55
N LEU A 150 17.16 6.18 3.30
CA LEU A 150 18.49 6.16 2.71
C LEU A 150 19.31 7.34 3.23
N ALA A 151 20.60 7.10 3.44
CA ALA A 151 21.54 8.19 3.67
C ALA A 151 21.71 9.00 2.38
N GLY A 152 21.85 10.31 2.53
CA GLY A 152 22.16 11.23 1.44
C GLY A 152 22.99 12.38 1.98
N GLU A 153 23.81 12.95 1.12
CA GLU A 153 24.61 14.12 1.45
C GLU A 153 23.80 15.40 1.24
N ALA A 154 24.08 16.41 2.06
CA ALA A 154 23.49 17.73 1.87
C ALA A 154 24.04 18.36 0.59
N LEU A 155 23.16 18.90 -0.25
CA LEU A 155 23.56 19.62 -1.44
C LEU A 155 24.01 21.03 -1.06
N THR A 156 25.16 21.46 -1.57
CA THR A 156 25.54 22.87 -1.56
C THR A 156 24.76 23.61 -2.63
N LEU A 157 23.84 24.49 -2.22
CA LEU A 157 22.96 25.23 -3.13
C LEU A 157 23.48 26.66 -3.34
N PRO A 158 23.33 27.24 -4.55
CA PRO A 158 23.75 28.61 -4.81
C PRO A 158 22.91 29.63 -4.01
N GLN A 159 23.57 30.67 -3.51
CA GLN A 159 22.93 31.75 -2.77
C GLN A 159 22.35 32.82 -3.72
N GLY A 160 21.36 33.58 -3.25
CA GLY A 160 20.80 34.72 -4.00
C GLY A 160 20.00 34.35 -5.25
N ARG A 161 19.67 33.07 -5.44
CA ARG A 161 18.89 32.59 -6.60
C ARG A 161 17.73 31.73 -6.14
N ARG A 162 16.66 31.71 -6.92
CA ARG A 162 15.56 30.76 -6.73
C ARG A 162 16.06 29.35 -7.04
N ILE A 163 15.88 28.45 -6.09
CA ILE A 163 16.16 27.02 -6.26
C ILE A 163 14.85 26.29 -6.57
N VAL A 164 14.87 25.43 -7.59
CA VAL A 164 13.75 24.56 -7.96
C VAL A 164 14.26 23.12 -7.92
N LEU A 165 13.59 22.26 -7.15
CA LEU A 165 13.85 20.81 -7.13
C LEU A 165 12.84 20.13 -8.05
N VAL A 166 13.32 19.37 -9.03
CA VAL A 166 12.49 18.56 -9.93
C VAL A 166 12.84 17.09 -9.68
N PRO A 167 12.04 16.36 -8.87
CA PRO A 167 12.29 14.95 -8.62
C PRO A 167 11.92 14.12 -9.87
N GLY A 168 12.87 13.33 -10.37
CA GLY A 168 12.58 12.32 -11.40
C GLY A 168 11.81 11.13 -10.82
N GLN A 169 11.03 10.47 -11.67
CA GLN A 169 10.33 9.20 -11.35
C GLN A 169 10.67 8.14 -12.39
N VAL A 170 10.48 6.86 -12.01
CA VAL A 170 10.63 5.75 -12.95
C VAL A 170 9.44 5.79 -13.92
N GLU A 171 9.70 5.85 -15.22
CA GLU A 171 8.67 6.00 -16.26
C GLU A 171 7.62 4.87 -16.26
N THR A 172 8.01 3.68 -15.80
CA THR A 172 7.14 2.51 -15.70
C THR A 172 6.42 2.37 -14.36
N ASP A 173 6.56 3.35 -13.46
CA ASP A 173 5.83 3.38 -12.19
C ASP A 173 4.32 3.51 -12.47
N GLN A 174 3.51 2.70 -11.78
CA GLN A 174 2.05 2.73 -11.97
C GLN A 174 1.44 4.07 -11.58
N SER A 175 2.02 4.79 -10.62
CA SER A 175 1.58 6.14 -10.28
C SER A 175 1.79 7.14 -11.43
N VAL A 176 2.79 6.91 -12.28
CA VAL A 176 3.05 7.72 -13.48
C VAL A 176 2.15 7.29 -14.63
N LEU A 177 1.99 5.99 -14.84
CA LEU A 177 1.18 5.44 -15.93
C LEU A 177 -0.33 5.71 -15.77
N LEU A 178 -0.83 5.77 -14.54
CA LEU A 178 -2.24 6.01 -14.23
C LEU A 178 -2.53 7.48 -13.85
N GLY A 179 -1.53 8.16 -13.28
CA GLY A 179 -1.68 9.48 -12.63
C GLY A 179 -1.23 10.69 -13.44
N ASN A 180 -0.79 10.50 -14.68
CA ASN A 180 -0.41 11.59 -15.60
C ASN A 180 -1.55 12.01 -16.53
#